data_AF-A0AAN6D0F1-F1
#
_entry.id   AF-A0AAN6D0F1-F1
#
_cell.length_a   1.000
_cell.length_b   1.000
_cell.length_c   1.000
_cell.angle_alpha   90.00
_cell.angle_beta   90.00
_cell.angle_gamma   90.00
#
_symmetry.space_group_name_H-M   'P 1'
#
loop_
_entity.id
_entity.type
_entity.pdbx_description
1 polymer ?
#
loop_
_entity_poly.entity_id
_entity_poly.type
_entity_poly.pdbx_seq_one_letter_code
_entity_poly.pdbx_strand_id
1 'polypeptide(L)'
;MSAIYRALKRDKDTTKPGSVSRRSSVRINRQRCLLISSRGVIQRHRHFINDLQSMLPQSRKEPKLDTKKNLFELNELAELHNCNNIMYFESRKHQDLYMWLSKTPNGPSIKFHIQNLHTMDELNFTGNCLKGSRPILSFDKSFDGDIHLRILKEMFIHQFGVPPAARKSKPFIDHLMTFAFLDGKIWIRNYQINEPVDAQSGEADLEQMKLIEIGPRFVLTLITILEGSFCGPKIYENKEYVSPNVVRSTLKVDAARKAVLRQEKSRMARHGKETGSKIVDSDLFT
;
A
#
# COMPACT_ATOMS: atom_id res chain seq x y z
N MET A 1 -22.59 18.54 -12.41
CA MET A 1 -21.18 18.73 -12.84
C MET A 1 -20.44 19.34 -11.66
N SER A 2 -19.37 18.70 -11.16
CA SER A 2 -18.68 19.16 -9.93
C SER A 2 -18.01 20.52 -10.10
N ALA A 3 -17.94 21.28 -9.01
CA ALA A 3 -17.39 22.64 -8.99
C ALA A 3 -15.91 22.66 -9.43
N ILE A 4 -15.16 21.62 -9.08
CA ILE A 4 -13.75 21.44 -9.45
C ILE A 4 -13.57 21.29 -10.97
N TYR A 5 -14.49 20.61 -11.66
CA TYR A 5 -14.45 20.49 -13.12
C TYR A 5 -14.64 21.85 -13.80
N ARG A 6 -15.50 22.71 -13.24
CA ARG A 6 -15.68 24.09 -13.73
C ARG A 6 -14.45 24.96 -13.47
N ALA A 7 -13.83 24.83 -12.30
CA ALA A 7 -12.60 25.54 -11.95
C ALA A 7 -11.43 25.17 -12.90
N LEU A 8 -11.23 23.88 -13.16
CA LEU A 8 -10.21 23.39 -14.10
C LEU A 8 -10.48 23.79 -15.57
N LYS A 9 -11.73 24.11 -15.92
CA LYS A 9 -12.12 24.51 -17.28
C LYS A 9 -12.02 26.03 -17.49
N ARG A 10 -12.19 26.83 -16.43
CA ARG A 10 -12.12 28.30 -16.49
C ARG A 10 -10.75 28.83 -16.97
N ASP A 11 -9.67 28.10 -16.70
CA ASP A 11 -8.33 28.48 -17.18
C ASP A 11 -8.10 28.29 -18.70
N LYS A 12 -9.04 27.68 -19.44
CA LYS A 12 -8.87 27.41 -20.88
C LYS A 12 -9.57 28.39 -21.82
N ASP A 13 -10.48 29.24 -21.34
CA ASP A 13 -11.38 30.01 -22.22
C ASP A 13 -11.07 31.52 -22.32
N THR A 14 -9.98 32.03 -21.73
CA THR A 14 -9.66 33.48 -21.72
C THR A 14 -8.51 33.92 -22.65
N THR A 15 -8.26 33.22 -23.76
CA THR A 15 -7.39 33.75 -24.83
C THR A 15 -7.81 33.24 -26.20
N LYS A 16 -8.41 34.10 -27.03
CA LYS A 16 -8.45 33.87 -28.49
C LYS A 16 -7.02 33.98 -29.03
N PRO A 17 -6.60 33.05 -29.92
CA PRO A 17 -6.03 33.52 -31.18
C PRO A 17 -6.41 32.66 -32.39
N GLY A 18 -6.09 33.18 -33.57
CA GLY A 18 -6.43 32.65 -34.89
C GLY A 18 -5.92 31.25 -35.22
N SER A 19 -6.30 30.81 -36.42
CA SER A 19 -6.08 29.51 -37.03
C SER A 19 -4.65 28.97 -36.87
N VAL A 20 -4.42 28.20 -35.82
CA VAL A 20 -3.27 27.31 -35.69
C VAL A 20 -3.83 25.88 -35.67
N SER A 21 -3.41 25.09 -36.66
CA SER A 21 -3.56 23.64 -36.73
C SER A 21 -3.62 23.01 -35.34
N ARG A 22 -4.74 22.34 -35.02
CA ARG A 22 -4.92 21.54 -33.80
C ARG A 22 -3.89 20.41 -33.80
N ARG A 23 -2.64 20.70 -33.42
CA ARG A 23 -1.71 19.69 -32.93
C ARG A 23 -2.40 19.06 -31.73
N SER A 24 -2.86 17.82 -31.88
CA SER A 24 -3.40 17.04 -30.77
C SER A 24 -2.43 17.18 -29.61
N SER A 25 -2.86 17.78 -28.50
CA SER A 25 -2.03 17.97 -27.31
C SER A 25 -1.33 16.66 -27.00
N VAL A 26 -0.01 16.60 -27.17
CA VAL A 26 0.76 15.38 -26.98
C VAL A 26 0.49 14.92 -25.56
N ARG A 27 -0.09 13.72 -25.40
CA ARG A 27 -0.40 13.16 -24.09
C ARG A 27 0.91 12.87 -23.36
N ILE A 28 1.31 13.78 -22.47
CA ILE A 28 2.59 13.70 -21.73
C ILE A 28 2.58 12.51 -20.77
N ASN A 29 1.50 12.34 -19.98
CA ASN A 29 1.40 11.26 -19.00
C ASN A 29 0.64 10.04 -19.57
N ARG A 30 1.36 8.96 -19.84
CA ARG A 30 0.81 7.65 -20.24
C ARG A 30 1.30 6.58 -19.28
N GLN A 31 0.38 6.00 -18.51
CA GLN A 31 0.69 4.91 -17.58
C GLN A 31 -0.22 3.72 -17.88
N ARG A 32 0.36 2.52 -17.84
CA ARG A 32 -0.32 1.24 -17.86
C ARG A 32 0.34 0.34 -16.82
N CYS A 33 -0.47 -0.15 -15.89
CA CYS A 33 0.00 -0.92 -14.76
C CYS A 33 -0.39 -2.38 -14.93
N LEU A 34 0.58 -3.29 -14.82
CA LEU A 34 0.34 -4.71 -14.68
C LEU A 34 0.05 -5.03 -13.21
N LEU A 35 -1.12 -5.58 -12.91
CA LEU A 35 -1.49 -6.10 -11.60
C LEU A 35 -1.35 -7.63 -11.62
N ILE A 36 -0.40 -8.14 -10.85
CA ILE A 36 -0.17 -9.58 -10.74
C ILE A 36 0.02 -10.01 -9.30
N SER A 37 -0.36 -11.24 -8.98
CA SER A 37 -0.21 -11.77 -7.63
C SER A 37 0.40 -13.17 -7.67
N SER A 38 1.12 -13.51 -6.63
CA SER A 38 1.65 -14.86 -6.42
C SER A 38 0.57 -15.83 -5.95
N ARG A 39 0.85 -17.13 -6.10
CA ARG A 39 0.04 -18.16 -5.43
C ARG A 39 0.08 -18.02 -3.90
N GLY A 40 -1.06 -18.30 -3.28
CA GLY A 40 -1.22 -18.28 -1.83
C GLY A 40 -1.80 -17.00 -1.22
N VAL A 41 -2.24 -16.03 -2.03
CA VAL A 41 -3.05 -14.90 -1.56
C VAL A 41 -4.34 -15.37 -0.88
N ILE A 42 -4.56 -14.92 0.37
CA ILE A 42 -5.80 -15.20 1.13
C ILE A 42 -6.99 -14.41 0.58
N GLN A 43 -8.19 -14.71 1.09
CA GLN A 43 -9.41 -13.98 0.72
C GLN A 43 -9.24 -12.47 0.84
N ARG A 44 -8.80 -11.96 1.99
CA ARG A 44 -8.59 -10.50 2.20
C ARG A 44 -7.66 -9.89 1.17
N HIS A 45 -6.55 -10.55 0.82
CA HIS A 45 -5.61 -10.07 -0.20
C HIS A 45 -6.25 -10.04 -1.59
N ARG A 46 -7.12 -11.01 -1.91
CA ARG A 46 -7.85 -11.02 -3.19
C ARG A 46 -8.83 -9.86 -3.30
N HIS A 47 -9.58 -9.57 -2.24
CA HIS A 47 -10.47 -8.40 -2.19
C HIS A 47 -9.66 -7.11 -2.36
N PHE A 48 -8.57 -6.95 -1.62
CA PHE A 48 -7.68 -5.78 -1.78
C PHE A 48 -7.17 -5.58 -3.22
N ILE A 49 -6.72 -6.64 -3.89
CA ILE A 49 -6.26 -6.55 -5.28
C ILE A 49 -7.40 -6.16 -6.22
N ASN A 50 -8.62 -6.65 -5.96
CA ASN A 50 -9.81 -6.27 -6.74
C ASN A 50 -10.20 -4.80 -6.48
N ASP A 51 -10.09 -4.32 -5.24
CA ASP A 51 -10.35 -2.93 -4.88
C ASP A 51 -9.40 -2.01 -5.64
N LEU A 52 -8.09 -2.32 -5.64
CA LEU A 52 -7.09 -1.60 -6.45
C LEU A 52 -7.40 -1.64 -7.94
N GLN A 53 -7.79 -2.79 -8.49
CA GLN A 53 -8.18 -2.91 -9.89
C GLN A 53 -9.38 -2.02 -10.24
N SER A 54 -10.34 -1.90 -9.33
CA SER A 54 -11.55 -1.09 -9.54
C SER A 54 -11.26 0.42 -9.51
N MET A 55 -10.30 0.85 -8.69
CA MET A 55 -9.87 2.24 -8.59
C MET A 55 -8.91 2.65 -9.71
N LEU A 56 -8.09 1.73 -10.22
CA LEU A 56 -7.05 2.01 -11.20
C LEU A 56 -7.47 1.51 -12.60
N PRO A 57 -8.14 2.32 -13.44
CA PRO A 57 -8.63 1.89 -14.75
C PRO A 57 -7.50 1.59 -15.74
N GLN A 58 -6.31 2.17 -15.53
CA GLN A 58 -5.09 1.86 -16.29
C GLN A 58 -4.46 0.52 -15.89
N SER A 59 -4.95 -0.12 -14.84
CA SER A 59 -4.45 -1.41 -14.39
C SER A 59 -5.02 -2.56 -15.21
N ARG A 60 -4.18 -3.56 -15.48
CA ARG A 60 -4.55 -4.80 -16.13
C ARG A 60 -4.19 -5.94 -15.19
N LYS A 61 -5.20 -6.64 -14.71
CA LYS A 61 -5.03 -7.81 -13.83
C LYS A 61 -4.77 -9.05 -14.67
N GLU A 62 -3.67 -9.73 -14.37
CA GLU A 62 -3.30 -11.00 -14.99
C GLU A 62 -3.49 -12.19 -14.02
N PRO A 63 -3.52 -13.44 -14.54
CA PRO A 63 -3.50 -14.64 -13.73
C PRO A 63 -2.31 -14.68 -12.76
N LYS A 64 -2.42 -15.53 -11.74
CA LYS A 64 -1.41 -15.61 -10.69
C LYS A 64 -0.10 -16.18 -11.23
N LEU A 65 1.03 -15.57 -10.87
CA LEU A 65 2.35 -16.12 -11.14
C LEU A 65 2.58 -17.37 -10.29
N ASP A 66 3.07 -18.44 -10.92
CA ASP A 66 3.35 -19.70 -10.25
C ASP A 66 4.64 -19.61 -9.40
N THR A 67 5.71 -19.14 -10.03
CA THR A 67 7.04 -19.07 -9.43
C THR A 67 7.23 -17.82 -8.57
N LYS A 68 7.79 -17.98 -7.36
CA LYS A 68 8.12 -16.86 -6.45
C LYS A 68 9.60 -16.46 -6.45
N LYS A 69 10.45 -17.17 -7.20
CA LYS A 69 11.91 -17.00 -7.22
C LYS A 69 12.38 -16.16 -8.41
N ASN A 70 11.89 -16.49 -9.61
CA ASN A 70 12.25 -15.79 -10.84
C ASN A 70 11.28 -14.65 -11.09
N LEU A 71 11.56 -13.48 -10.50
CA LEU A 71 10.73 -12.28 -10.70
C LEU A 71 11.02 -11.56 -12.03
N PHE A 72 12.10 -11.93 -12.73
CA PHE A 72 12.47 -11.33 -14.01
C PHE A 72 11.43 -11.62 -15.11
N GLU A 73 10.74 -12.76 -15.05
CA GLU A 73 9.64 -13.14 -15.95
C GLU A 73 8.49 -12.10 -15.97
N LEU A 74 8.38 -11.29 -14.90
CA LEU A 74 7.39 -10.21 -14.84
C LEU A 74 7.66 -9.11 -15.88
N ASN A 75 8.92 -8.90 -16.26
CA ASN A 75 9.30 -7.92 -17.28
C ASN A 75 8.75 -8.33 -18.66
N GLU A 76 8.88 -9.61 -19.00
CA GLU A 76 8.34 -10.19 -20.24
C GLU A 76 6.81 -10.08 -20.29
N LEU A 77 6.14 -10.37 -19.18
CA LEU A 77 4.68 -10.20 -19.07
C LEU A 77 4.25 -8.74 -19.23
N ALA A 78 5.02 -7.81 -18.68
CA ALA A 78 4.73 -6.39 -18.85
C ALA A 78 4.96 -5.93 -20.29
N GLU A 79 5.97 -6.43 -20.97
CA GLU A 79 6.21 -6.16 -22.39
C GLU A 79 5.08 -6.71 -23.27
N LEU A 80 4.68 -7.97 -23.06
CA LEU A 80 3.55 -8.61 -23.76
C LEU A 80 2.25 -7.80 -23.63
N HIS A 81 2.01 -7.19 -22.47
CA HIS A 81 0.83 -6.38 -22.22
C HIS A 81 1.01 -4.88 -22.46
N ASN A 82 2.21 -4.46 -22.88
CA ASN A 82 2.61 -3.07 -23.05
C ASN A 82 2.28 -2.22 -21.79
N CYS A 83 2.76 -2.70 -20.65
CA CYS A 83 2.69 -2.04 -19.36
C CYS A 83 4.07 -1.46 -19.01
N ASN A 84 4.09 -0.20 -18.60
CA ASN A 84 5.31 0.48 -18.17
C ASN A 84 5.53 0.44 -16.65
N ASN A 85 4.53 -0.04 -15.92
CA ASN A 85 4.62 -0.23 -14.48
C ASN A 85 4.12 -1.62 -14.09
N ILE A 86 4.68 -2.20 -13.04
CA ILE A 86 4.24 -3.47 -12.44
C ILE A 86 3.92 -3.25 -10.96
N MET A 87 2.76 -3.78 -10.56
CA MET A 87 2.37 -4.01 -9.18
C MET A 87 2.29 -5.52 -8.94
N TYR A 88 3.26 -6.08 -8.25
CA TYR A 88 3.30 -7.51 -7.93
C TYR A 88 3.08 -7.79 -6.44
N PHE A 89 2.08 -8.63 -6.15
CA PHE A 89 1.70 -9.03 -4.80
C PHE A 89 2.23 -10.41 -4.42
N GLU A 90 3.26 -10.42 -3.58
CA GLU A 90 3.92 -11.62 -3.09
C GLU A 90 3.33 -12.01 -1.73
N SER A 91 2.62 -13.14 -1.66
CA SER A 91 2.09 -13.68 -0.42
C SER A 91 3.00 -14.79 0.10
N ARG A 92 3.37 -14.71 1.38
CA ARG A 92 4.19 -15.72 2.06
C ARG A 92 3.40 -16.32 3.22
N LYS A 93 3.52 -17.65 3.38
CA LYS A 93 2.87 -18.43 4.44
C LYS A 93 1.34 -18.19 4.58
N HIS A 94 0.67 -17.75 3.51
CA HIS A 94 -0.75 -17.38 3.52
C HIS A 94 -1.12 -16.36 4.61
N GLN A 95 -0.18 -15.50 5.02
CA GLN A 95 -0.36 -14.56 6.12
C GLN A 95 0.21 -13.21 5.76
N ASP A 96 1.48 -13.18 5.36
CA ASP A 96 2.18 -11.93 5.06
C ASP A 96 1.97 -11.56 3.58
N LEU A 97 1.79 -10.26 3.32
CA LEU A 97 1.68 -9.70 1.99
C LEU A 97 2.79 -8.68 1.75
N TYR A 98 3.51 -8.89 0.66
CA TYR A 98 4.51 -7.97 0.16
C TYR A 98 4.05 -7.40 -1.17
N MET A 99 4.36 -6.14 -1.42
CA MET A 99 4.06 -5.46 -2.67
C MET A 99 5.35 -5.00 -3.30
N TRP A 100 5.53 -5.36 -4.56
CA TRP A 100 6.59 -4.84 -5.39
C TRP A 100 6.00 -3.83 -6.37
N LEU A 101 6.59 -2.64 -6.40
CA LEU A 101 6.33 -1.63 -7.41
C LEU A 101 7.55 -1.51 -8.29
N SER A 102 7.38 -1.57 -9.61
CA SER A 102 8.52 -1.46 -10.52
C SER A 102 8.16 -0.72 -11.80
N LYS A 103 9.15 -0.03 -12.36
CA LYS A 103 9.12 0.54 -13.71
C LYS A 103 9.81 -0.39 -14.67
N THR A 104 9.10 -0.84 -15.70
CA THR A 104 9.66 -1.73 -16.72
C THR A 104 10.20 -0.97 -17.91
N PRO A 105 11.30 -1.44 -18.55
CA PRO A 105 12.13 -2.60 -18.18
C PRO A 105 13.31 -2.25 -17.24
N ASN A 106 13.61 -0.97 -17.07
CA ASN A 106 14.89 -0.53 -16.49
C ASN A 106 14.93 -0.46 -14.96
N GLY A 107 13.78 -0.46 -14.28
CA GLY A 107 13.68 -0.15 -12.85
C GLY A 107 13.38 1.33 -12.57
N PRO A 108 13.33 1.74 -11.30
CA PRO A 108 13.69 0.97 -10.10
C PRO A 108 12.59 0.01 -9.65
N SER A 109 12.95 -0.91 -8.74
CA SER A 109 11.99 -1.79 -8.06
C SER A 109 11.98 -1.57 -6.56
N ILE A 110 10.80 -1.39 -6.00
CA ILE A 110 10.63 -1.09 -4.59
C ILE A 110 9.81 -2.20 -3.95
N LYS A 111 10.32 -2.74 -2.85
CA LYS A 111 9.65 -3.77 -2.06
C LYS A 111 9.06 -3.15 -0.78
N PHE A 112 7.77 -3.39 -0.58
CA PHE A 112 7.04 -3.01 0.62
C PHE A 112 6.50 -4.23 1.35
N HIS A 113 6.42 -4.12 2.67
CA HIS A 113 5.58 -4.97 3.51
C HIS A 113 4.23 -4.29 3.72
N ILE A 114 3.13 -4.99 3.46
CA ILE A 114 1.78 -4.47 3.69
C ILE A 114 1.32 -4.88 5.08
N GLN A 115 0.89 -3.91 5.88
CA GLN A 115 0.32 -4.08 7.22
C GLN A 115 -1.04 -3.37 7.31
N ASN A 116 -1.82 -3.72 8.35
CA ASN A 116 -3.11 -3.07 8.66
C ASN A 116 -4.02 -2.92 7.44
N LEU A 117 -4.14 -4.00 6.68
CA LEU A 117 -4.97 -4.03 5.48
C LEU A 117 -6.45 -4.14 5.85
N HIS A 118 -7.20 -3.12 5.46
CA HIS A 118 -8.64 -3.04 5.53
C HIS A 118 -9.20 -2.85 4.12
N THR A 119 -10.11 -3.73 3.70
CA THR A 119 -10.70 -3.73 2.34
C THR A 119 -11.90 -2.79 2.26
N MET A 120 -12.33 -2.40 1.06
CA MET A 120 -13.54 -1.57 0.88
C MET A 120 -14.82 -2.22 1.44
N ASP A 121 -14.83 -3.55 1.54
CA ASP A 121 -15.98 -4.35 2.01
C ASP A 121 -16.19 -4.32 3.55
N GLU A 122 -15.37 -3.57 4.29
CA GLU A 122 -15.51 -3.47 5.74
C GLU A 122 -16.61 -2.47 6.14
N LEU A 123 -17.43 -2.84 7.14
CA LEU A 123 -18.63 -2.10 7.57
C LEU A 123 -18.37 -0.62 7.92
N ASN A 124 -17.17 -0.29 8.38
CA ASN A 124 -16.83 1.08 8.82
C ASN A 124 -16.62 2.05 7.66
N PHE A 125 -16.45 1.56 6.43
CA PHE A 125 -16.28 2.41 5.26
C PHE A 125 -17.63 2.65 4.58
N THR A 126 -18.18 3.84 4.82
CA THR A 126 -19.49 4.26 4.31
C THR A 126 -19.40 5.05 3.01
N GLY A 127 -18.18 5.44 2.61
CA GLY A 127 -17.94 6.20 1.39
C GLY A 127 -18.05 5.34 0.14
N ASN A 128 -18.37 5.97 -0.98
CA ASN A 128 -18.36 5.35 -2.30
C ASN A 128 -17.69 6.27 -3.32
N CYS A 129 -17.14 5.72 -4.40
CA CYS A 129 -16.65 6.53 -5.50
C CYS A 129 -16.89 5.89 -6.87
N LEU A 130 -16.95 6.73 -7.90
CA LEU A 130 -17.03 6.33 -9.29
C LEU A 130 -15.81 5.49 -9.68
N LYS A 131 -16.07 4.25 -10.11
CA LYS A 131 -15.03 3.36 -10.65
C LYS A 131 -14.34 4.03 -11.85
N GLY A 132 -13.02 4.18 -11.74
CA GLY A 132 -12.21 4.83 -12.76
C GLY A 132 -12.24 6.36 -12.77
N SER A 133 -12.81 7.02 -11.76
CA SER A 133 -12.59 8.46 -11.56
C SER A 133 -11.12 8.75 -11.29
N ARG A 134 -10.68 9.97 -11.57
CA ARG A 134 -9.29 10.37 -11.37
C ARG A 134 -9.10 10.83 -9.91
N PRO A 135 -8.28 10.13 -9.09
CA PRO A 135 -8.04 10.53 -7.72
C PRO A 135 -7.23 11.82 -7.66
N ILE A 136 -7.48 12.62 -6.62
CA ILE A 136 -6.49 13.58 -6.12
C ILE A 136 -5.50 12.80 -5.26
N LEU A 137 -4.20 12.91 -5.57
CA LEU A 137 -3.15 12.33 -4.72
C LEU A 137 -2.66 13.42 -3.76
N SER A 138 -2.82 13.20 -2.46
CA SER A 138 -2.33 14.09 -1.42
C SER A 138 -1.12 13.46 -0.74
N PHE A 139 0.02 14.14 -0.77
CA PHE A 139 1.25 13.69 -0.14
C PHE A 139 1.59 14.58 1.04
N ASP A 140 2.01 13.95 2.14
CA ASP A 140 2.60 14.66 3.26
C ASP A 140 3.93 15.33 2.88
N LYS A 141 4.24 16.45 3.53
CA LYS A 141 5.46 17.24 3.31
C LYS A 141 6.73 16.42 3.57
N SER A 142 6.66 15.43 4.44
CA SER A 142 7.74 14.48 4.74
C SER A 142 8.31 13.80 3.48
N PHE A 143 7.49 13.61 2.43
CA PHE A 143 7.94 13.00 1.18
C PHE A 143 8.95 13.85 0.39
N ASP A 144 9.03 15.15 0.65
CA ASP A 144 9.96 16.05 -0.04
C ASP A 144 11.31 16.16 0.68
N GLY A 145 11.43 15.64 1.90
CA GLY A 145 12.66 15.66 2.69
C GLY A 145 13.69 14.65 2.19
N ASP A 146 13.44 13.37 2.42
CA ASP A 146 14.42 12.32 2.11
C ASP A 146 14.40 11.90 0.64
N ILE A 147 15.58 11.61 0.07
CA ILE A 147 15.75 11.20 -1.33
C ILE A 147 14.94 9.94 -1.65
N HIS A 148 14.98 8.95 -0.75
CA HIS A 148 14.25 7.69 -0.95
C HIS A 148 12.74 7.95 -0.96
N LEU A 149 12.21 8.82 -0.09
CA LEU A 149 10.80 9.20 -0.09
C LEU A 149 10.39 9.99 -1.33
N ARG A 150 11.26 10.86 -1.86
CA ARG A 150 11.01 11.55 -3.14
C ARG A 150 10.85 10.57 -4.30
N ILE A 151 11.69 9.53 -4.35
CA ILE A 151 11.55 8.44 -5.34
C ILE A 151 10.21 7.72 -5.14
N LEU A 152 9.81 7.44 -3.89
CA LEU A 152 8.50 6.84 -3.60
C LEU A 152 7.34 7.71 -4.07
N LYS A 153 7.39 9.03 -3.82
CA LYS A 153 6.38 9.99 -4.25
C LYS A 153 6.17 9.93 -5.76
N GLU A 154 7.24 9.99 -6.54
CA GLU A 154 7.18 9.88 -8.00
C GLU A 154 6.66 8.52 -8.47
N MET A 155 7.08 7.43 -7.82
CA MET A 155 6.56 6.10 -8.13
C MET A 155 5.07 5.98 -7.83
N PHE A 156 4.60 6.52 -6.71
CA PHE A 156 3.17 6.51 -6.36
C PHE A 156 2.33 7.37 -7.29
N ILE A 157 2.84 8.54 -7.73
CA ILE A 157 2.16 9.37 -8.74
C ILE A 157 1.93 8.58 -10.03
N HIS A 158 2.94 7.86 -10.51
CA HIS A 158 2.79 7.07 -11.73
C HIS A 158 1.91 5.83 -11.57
N GLN A 159 1.89 5.24 -10.39
CA GLN A 159 1.22 3.96 -10.17
C GLN A 159 -0.24 4.12 -9.76
N PHE A 160 -0.50 4.99 -8.79
CA PHE A 160 -1.84 5.26 -8.24
C PHE A 160 -2.54 6.42 -8.97
N GLY A 161 -1.80 7.27 -9.67
CA GLY A 161 -2.37 8.33 -10.50
C GLY A 161 -3.03 7.75 -11.76
N VAL A 162 -4.25 8.22 -12.06
CA VAL A 162 -4.96 7.83 -13.28
C VAL A 162 -4.59 8.81 -14.41
N PRO A 163 -3.94 8.34 -15.49
CA PRO A 163 -3.51 9.22 -16.57
C PRO A 163 -4.71 9.84 -17.28
N PRO A 164 -4.57 11.07 -17.81
CA PRO A 164 -5.66 11.74 -18.51
C PRO A 164 -6.10 10.93 -19.72
N ALA A 165 -7.41 10.78 -19.90
CA ALA A 165 -8.01 9.98 -20.98
C ALA A 165 -7.57 8.50 -21.00
N ALA A 166 -7.25 7.92 -19.84
CA ALA A 166 -7.09 6.47 -19.73
C ALA A 166 -8.36 5.76 -20.21
N ARG A 167 -8.22 4.58 -20.83
CA ARG A 167 -9.36 3.75 -21.19
C ARG A 167 -10.15 3.44 -19.92
N LYS A 168 -11.47 3.65 -19.94
CA LYS A 168 -12.39 3.52 -18.78
C LYS A 168 -12.27 4.62 -17.71
N SER A 169 -11.44 5.65 -17.90
CA SER A 169 -11.44 6.79 -16.97
C SER A 169 -12.72 7.61 -17.07
N LYS A 170 -13.17 8.14 -15.93
CA LYS A 170 -14.29 9.07 -15.83
C LYS A 170 -13.76 10.50 -15.63
N PRO A 171 -14.45 11.52 -16.18
CA PRO A 171 -13.95 12.90 -16.15
C PRO A 171 -14.08 13.57 -14.77
N PHE A 172 -14.94 13.05 -13.90
CA PHE A 172 -15.19 13.62 -12.57
C PHE A 172 -14.09 13.23 -11.57
N ILE A 173 -13.85 14.15 -10.65
CA ILE A 173 -13.01 13.94 -9.47
C ILE A 173 -13.98 13.69 -8.32
N ASP A 174 -13.85 12.52 -7.69
CA ASP A 174 -14.84 12.01 -6.73
C ASP A 174 -14.18 11.51 -5.44
N HIS A 175 -12.89 11.19 -5.49
CA HIS A 175 -12.15 10.70 -4.34
C HIS A 175 -10.73 11.24 -4.30
N LEU A 176 -10.15 11.18 -3.11
CA LEU A 176 -8.75 11.48 -2.85
C LEU A 176 -8.05 10.27 -2.23
N MET A 177 -6.78 10.14 -2.53
CA MET A 177 -5.89 9.14 -1.94
C MET A 177 -4.79 9.89 -1.19
N THR A 178 -4.74 9.72 0.12
CA THR A 178 -3.75 10.37 1.00
C THR A 178 -2.59 9.43 1.28
N PHE A 179 -1.37 9.94 1.20
CA PHE A 179 -0.13 9.28 1.59
C PHE A 179 0.49 10.07 2.74
N ALA A 180 0.39 9.52 3.95
CA ALA A 180 1.00 10.11 5.15
C ALA A 180 2.20 9.29 5.60
N PHE A 181 3.31 9.94 5.95
CA PHE A 181 4.50 9.26 6.46
C PHE A 181 4.57 9.44 7.98
N LEU A 182 4.50 8.34 8.73
CA LEU A 182 4.52 8.35 10.20
C LEU A 182 5.19 7.07 10.70
N ASP A 183 6.15 7.21 11.63
CA ASP A 183 6.84 6.08 12.27
C ASP A 183 7.49 5.11 11.26
N GLY A 184 8.22 5.66 10.28
CA GLY A 184 8.89 4.86 9.23
C GLY A 184 7.92 4.11 8.30
N LYS A 185 6.62 4.42 8.36
CA LYS A 185 5.55 3.75 7.62
C LYS A 185 4.72 4.74 6.83
N ILE A 186 4.23 4.27 5.69
CA ILE A 186 3.39 5.06 4.79
C ILE A 186 1.95 4.59 4.96
N TRP A 187 1.12 5.48 5.47
CA TRP A 187 -0.31 5.24 5.65
C TRP A 187 -1.05 5.70 4.40
N ILE A 188 -1.77 4.78 3.78
CA ILE A 188 -2.58 5.05 2.59
C ILE A 188 -4.04 4.91 2.96
N ARG A 189 -4.79 5.96 2.67
CA ARG A 189 -6.24 6.04 2.91
C ARG A 189 -6.94 6.71 1.73
N ASN A 190 -8.18 6.30 1.50
CA ASN A 190 -9.00 6.83 0.42
C ASN A 190 -10.27 7.43 0.99
N TYR A 191 -10.60 8.65 0.55
CA TYR A 191 -11.79 9.36 0.97
C TYR A 191 -12.60 9.83 -0.22
N GLN A 192 -13.91 9.71 -0.11
CA GLN A 192 -14.88 10.33 -0.98
C GLN A 192 -14.94 11.82 -0.69
N ILE A 193 -15.03 12.60 -1.77
CA ILE A 193 -15.31 14.02 -1.71
C ILE A 193 -16.84 14.19 -1.73
N ASN A 194 -17.42 14.62 -0.61
CA ASN A 194 -18.85 14.94 -0.55
C ASN A 194 -19.04 16.45 -0.67
N GLU A 195 -19.50 16.90 -1.84
CA GLU A 195 -19.89 18.29 -2.11
C GLU A 195 -21.37 18.49 -1.72
N PRO A 196 -21.72 19.45 -0.86
CA PRO A 196 -23.12 19.77 -0.57
C PRO A 196 -23.84 20.30 -1.83
N VAL A 197 -25.14 20.02 -1.93
CA VAL A 197 -25.98 20.22 -3.13
C VAL A 197 -26.02 21.70 -3.58
N ASP A 198 -25.85 22.63 -2.65
CA ASP A 198 -25.93 24.08 -2.90
C ASP A 198 -24.71 24.65 -3.66
N ALA A 199 -23.63 23.87 -3.82
CA ALA A 199 -22.41 24.27 -4.54
C ALA A 199 -22.59 24.36 -6.08
N GLN A 200 -23.78 24.11 -6.62
CA GLN A 200 -24.07 24.29 -8.05
C GLN A 200 -24.14 25.77 -8.48
N SER A 201 -24.26 26.69 -7.52
CA SER A 201 -24.37 28.15 -7.72
C SER A 201 -23.03 28.86 -7.99
N GLY A 202 -21.89 28.16 -7.88
CA GLY A 202 -20.59 28.65 -8.36
C GLY A 202 -19.65 29.24 -7.32
N GLU A 203 -20.08 29.35 -6.06
CA GLU A 203 -19.24 29.59 -4.88
C GLU A 203 -19.32 28.34 -4.00
N ALA A 204 -18.36 27.43 -4.18
CA ALA A 204 -18.24 26.28 -3.31
C ALA A 204 -17.53 26.74 -2.03
N ASP A 205 -18.27 26.90 -0.94
CA ASP A 205 -17.69 27.08 0.39
C ASP A 205 -16.85 25.85 0.73
N LEU A 206 -15.52 26.01 0.68
CA LEU A 206 -14.54 24.97 1.03
C LEU A 206 -14.77 24.44 2.46
N GLU A 207 -15.36 25.24 3.34
CA GLU A 207 -15.66 24.88 4.73
C GLU A 207 -16.75 23.81 4.87
N GLN A 208 -17.61 23.62 3.86
CA GLN A 208 -18.69 22.65 3.91
C GLN A 208 -18.32 21.29 3.29
N MET A 209 -17.14 21.18 2.69
CA MET A 209 -16.67 19.97 2.03
C MET A 209 -16.35 18.89 3.07
N LYS A 210 -17.06 17.74 3.00
CA LYS A 210 -16.86 16.62 3.93
C LYS A 210 -16.15 15.47 3.23
N LEU A 211 -15.27 14.81 3.97
CA LEU A 211 -14.53 13.63 3.53
C LEU A 211 -15.06 12.39 4.24
N ILE A 212 -15.45 11.37 3.47
CA ILE A 212 -15.97 10.10 4.00
C ILE A 212 -15.04 8.97 3.56
N GLU A 213 -14.59 8.11 4.48
CA GLU A 213 -13.64 7.03 4.15
C GLU A 213 -14.30 5.91 3.30
N ILE A 214 -13.65 5.54 2.20
CA ILE A 214 -14.10 4.48 1.26
C ILE A 214 -13.30 3.18 1.44
N GLY A 215 -12.00 3.30 1.73
CA GLY A 215 -11.05 2.19 1.64
C GLY A 215 -10.52 1.93 0.22
N PRO A 216 -9.64 0.93 0.01
CA PRO A 216 -8.96 0.18 1.05
C PRO A 216 -7.99 1.08 1.83
N ARG A 217 -7.84 0.77 3.12
CA ARG A 217 -6.84 1.37 4.01
C ARG A 217 -5.73 0.37 4.24
N PHE A 218 -4.49 0.79 4.10
CA PHE A 218 -3.34 -0.07 4.34
C PHE A 218 -2.11 0.73 4.67
N VAL A 219 -1.15 0.05 5.28
CA VAL A 219 0.13 0.63 5.69
C VAL A 219 1.24 -0.07 4.92
N LEU A 220 2.14 0.70 4.34
CA LEU A 220 3.33 0.21 3.67
C LEU A 220 4.56 0.50 4.52
N THR A 221 5.34 -0.54 4.79
CA THR A 221 6.70 -0.40 5.33
C THR A 221 7.68 -0.66 4.20
N LEU A 222 8.55 0.31 3.91
CA LEU A 222 9.60 0.16 2.92
C LEU A 222 10.62 -0.89 3.40
N ILE A 223 10.96 -1.86 2.55
CA ILE A 223 11.96 -2.89 2.85
C ILE A 223 13.26 -2.56 2.13
N THR A 224 13.21 -2.53 0.79
CA THR A 224 14.38 -2.34 -0.06
C THR A 224 14.00 -1.66 -1.37
N ILE A 225 14.96 -0.95 -1.95
CA ILE A 225 14.90 -0.44 -3.32
C ILE A 225 16.04 -1.08 -4.12
N LEU A 226 15.71 -1.62 -5.29
CA LEU A 226 16.65 -2.15 -6.27
C LEU A 226 16.78 -1.17 -7.43
N GLU A 227 17.97 -1.11 -8.01
CA GLU A 227 18.26 -0.29 -9.18
C GLU A 227 17.44 -0.71 -10.42
N GLY A 228 17.38 -2.02 -10.69
CA GLY A 228 16.74 -2.58 -11.88
C GLY A 228 15.28 -3.01 -11.68
N SER A 229 14.66 -3.49 -12.76
CA SER A 229 13.33 -4.12 -12.71
C SER A 229 13.42 -5.57 -12.25
N PHE A 230 13.11 -5.81 -10.97
CA PHE A 230 13.25 -7.09 -10.26
C PHE A 230 14.66 -7.69 -10.26
N CYS A 231 15.67 -6.88 -10.57
CA CYS A 231 17.09 -7.25 -10.62
C CYS A 231 17.97 -6.06 -10.19
N GLY A 232 19.29 -6.29 -10.15
CA GLY A 232 20.27 -5.26 -9.83
C GLY A 232 20.58 -5.13 -8.33
N PRO A 233 21.56 -4.27 -7.98
CA PRO A 233 21.99 -4.06 -6.60
C PRO A 233 20.91 -3.35 -5.77
N LYS A 234 20.98 -3.57 -4.45
CA LYS A 234 20.16 -2.84 -3.46
C LYS A 234 20.72 -1.44 -3.29
N ILE A 235 19.98 -0.42 -3.73
CA ILE A 235 20.35 1.00 -3.55
C ILE A 235 19.85 1.57 -2.22
N TYR A 236 18.84 0.93 -1.62
CA TYR A 236 18.35 1.29 -0.29
C TYR A 236 17.87 0.04 0.45
N GLU A 237 18.12 -0.01 1.74
CA GLU A 237 17.66 -1.05 2.66
C GLU A 237 17.23 -0.41 3.99
N ASN A 238 16.00 -0.68 4.40
CA ASN A 238 15.48 -0.18 5.65
C ASN A 238 16.00 -1.04 6.82
N LYS A 239 16.83 -0.45 7.68
CA LYS A 239 17.39 -1.13 8.86
C LYS A 239 16.37 -1.36 9.97
N GLU A 240 15.31 -0.55 10.02
CA GLU A 240 14.25 -0.65 11.03
C GLU A 240 13.24 -1.74 10.69
N TYR A 241 13.23 -2.20 9.44
CA TYR A 241 12.31 -3.25 9.01
C TYR A 241 12.73 -4.61 9.59
N VAL A 242 11.84 -5.16 10.43
CA VAL A 242 11.96 -6.54 10.92
C VAL A 242 10.89 -7.40 10.24
N SER A 243 11.32 -8.50 9.62
CA SER A 243 10.37 -9.38 8.96
C SER A 243 9.42 -10.07 9.96
N PRO A 244 8.13 -10.27 9.61
CA PRO A 244 7.17 -10.98 10.47
C PRO A 244 7.61 -12.40 10.86
N ASN A 245 8.47 -13.02 10.06
CA ASN A 245 9.05 -14.32 10.38
C ASN A 245 10.02 -14.24 11.56
N VAL A 246 10.87 -13.21 11.59
CA VAL A 246 11.80 -12.96 12.69
C VAL A 246 11.02 -12.63 13.96
N VAL A 247 10.02 -11.74 13.87
CA VAL A 247 9.14 -11.43 15.01
C VAL A 247 8.45 -12.68 15.58
N ARG A 248 7.93 -13.56 14.71
CA ARG A 248 7.34 -14.82 15.16
C ARG A 248 8.36 -15.77 15.77
N SER A 249 9.58 -15.79 15.26
CA SER A 249 10.66 -16.62 15.81
C SER A 249 11.07 -16.14 17.20
N THR A 250 11.24 -14.83 17.39
CA THR A 250 11.60 -14.26 18.69
C THR A 250 10.50 -14.52 19.73
N LEU A 251 9.23 -14.32 19.37
CA LEU A 251 8.10 -14.64 20.24
C LEU A 251 8.07 -16.12 20.67
N LYS A 252 8.39 -17.04 19.75
CA LYS A 252 8.48 -18.48 20.08
C LYS A 252 9.64 -18.78 21.04
N VAL A 253 10.81 -18.17 20.80
CA VAL A 253 11.99 -18.33 21.68
C VAL A 253 11.70 -17.77 23.07
N ASP A 254 11.06 -16.60 23.17
CA ASP A 254 10.68 -16.00 24.45
C ASP A 254 9.65 -16.84 25.20
N ALA A 255 8.66 -17.40 24.49
CA ALA A 255 7.70 -18.33 25.08
C ALA A 255 8.37 -19.60 25.61
N ALA A 256 9.32 -20.18 24.86
CA ALA A 256 10.10 -21.32 25.29
C ALA A 256 10.95 -20.99 26.53
N ARG A 257 11.64 -19.85 26.54
CA ARG A 257 12.41 -19.37 27.71
C ARG A 257 11.54 -19.22 28.95
N LYS A 258 10.34 -18.63 28.80
CA LYS A 258 9.37 -18.51 29.90
C LYS A 258 8.90 -19.88 30.41
N ALA A 259 8.72 -20.86 29.52
CA ALA A 259 8.34 -22.21 29.91
C ALA A 259 9.43 -22.91 30.72
N VAL A 260 10.69 -22.81 30.30
CA VAL A 260 11.85 -23.34 31.03
C VAL A 260 11.95 -22.72 32.43
N LEU A 261 11.87 -21.40 32.54
CA LEU A 261 11.90 -20.69 33.83
C LEU A 261 10.75 -21.12 34.77
N ARG A 262 9.55 -21.39 34.22
CA ARG A 262 8.42 -21.91 35.01
C ARG A 262 8.69 -23.33 35.50
N GLN A 263 9.28 -24.17 34.66
CA GLN A 263 9.63 -25.53 35.02
C GLN A 263 10.70 -25.53 36.13
N GLU A 264 11.75 -24.72 36.00
CA GLU A 264 12.80 -24.57 37.01
C GLU A 264 12.24 -24.06 38.34
N LYS A 265 11.39 -23.02 38.32
CA LYS A 265 10.69 -22.54 39.53
C LYS A 265 9.82 -23.63 40.18
N SER A 266 9.10 -24.42 39.38
CA SER A 266 8.30 -25.53 39.90
C SER A 266 9.18 -26.61 40.54
N ARG A 267 10.37 -26.86 39.98
CA ARG A 267 11.32 -27.84 40.47
C ARG A 267 11.98 -27.37 41.77
N MET A 268 12.39 -26.11 41.84
CA MET A 268 12.89 -25.50 43.08
C MET A 268 11.82 -25.45 44.19
N ALA A 269 10.56 -25.15 43.86
CA ALA A 269 9.47 -25.16 44.84
C ALA A 269 9.17 -26.57 45.38
N ARG A 270 9.29 -27.61 44.55
CA ARG A 270 9.21 -29.00 45.02
C ARG A 270 10.39 -29.36 45.92
N HIS A 271 11.60 -29.00 45.52
CA HIS A 271 12.80 -29.30 46.30
C HIS A 271 12.83 -28.55 47.64
N GLY A 272 12.38 -27.29 47.68
CA GLY A 272 12.26 -26.51 48.92
C GLY A 272 11.20 -27.05 49.89
N LYS A 273 10.14 -27.72 49.38
CA LYS A 273 9.18 -28.44 50.22
C LYS A 273 9.75 -29.74 50.78
N GLU A 274 10.55 -30.46 49.99
CA GLU A 274 11.22 -31.69 50.43
C GLU A 274 12.31 -31.42 51.49
N THR A 275 13.06 -30.32 51.37
CA THR A 275 14.05 -29.93 52.39
C THR A 275 13.42 -29.32 53.63
N GLY A 276 12.35 -28.52 53.49
CA GLY A 276 11.58 -27.99 54.63
C GLY A 276 10.88 -29.08 55.45
N SER A 277 10.40 -30.15 54.82
CA SER A 277 9.78 -31.27 55.54
C SER A 277 10.79 -32.11 56.34
N LYS A 278 12.07 -32.12 55.96
CA LYS A 278 13.11 -32.90 56.67
C LYS A 278 13.68 -32.21 57.91
N ILE A 279 13.53 -30.88 58.03
CA ILE A 279 14.06 -30.12 59.17
C ILE A 279 13.07 -30.13 60.36
N VAL A 280 11.78 -30.38 60.13
CA VAL A 280 10.77 -30.43 61.21
C VAL A 280 10.81 -31.76 61.98
N ASP A 281 11.36 -32.83 61.40
CA ASP A 281 11.41 -34.16 62.03
C ASP A 281 12.69 -34.41 62.87
N SER A 282 13.67 -33.49 62.88
CA SER A 282 14.95 -33.68 63.61
C SER A 282 15.04 -33.02 64.98
N ASP A 283 14.08 -32.17 65.38
CA ASP A 283 14.11 -31.43 66.66
C ASP A 283 13.13 -32.00 67.73
N LEU A 284 12.73 -33.27 67.61
CA LEU A 284 11.74 -33.91 68.51
C LEU A 284 12.29 -35.07 69.35
N PHE A 285 13.61 -35.27 69.43
CA PHE A 285 14.20 -36.16 70.41
C PHE A 285 15.43 -35.51 71.07
N THR A 286 15.25 -35.23 72.38
CA THR A 286 16.24 -35.19 73.48
C THR A 286 17.73 -35.11 73.16
#